data_AF-A0A1V4CG98-F1
#
_entry.id   AF-A0A1V4CG98-F1
#
_cell.length_a   1.000
_cell.length_b   1.000
_cell.length_c   1.000
_cell.angle_alpha   90.00
_cell.angle_beta   90.00
_cell.angle_gamma   90.00
#
_symmetry.space_group_name_H-M   'P 1'
#
loop_
_entity.id
_entity.type
_entity.pdbx_description
1 polymer ?
#
loop_
_entity_poly.entity_id
_entity_poly.type
_entity_poly.pdbx_seq_one_letter_code
_entity_poly.pdbx_strand_id
1 'polypeptide(L)'
;MQKPWQLAVAELRVAGRKAEAMEILKAEIERGNLAALASYAWRAAGEELSHVEAVRLVDRVEKEMKQGDVDAHLQLAFAYDMKVCSLPYDEAPMRRLHHIEQAAMHGAGAHVALAAARIWLAGSLGIQPDRTKAAYWYGVAERDGSDEARIERRKHGL
;
A
#
# COMPACT_ATOMS: atom_id res chain seq x y z
N MET A 1 -13.87 -18.85 -12.57
CA MET A 1 -13.40 -18.01 -11.45
C MET A 1 -13.33 -16.57 -11.97
N GLN A 2 -14.02 -15.62 -11.34
CA GLN A 2 -13.97 -14.22 -11.78
C GLN A 2 -12.58 -13.65 -11.49
N LYS A 3 -12.07 -12.85 -12.42
CA LYS A 3 -10.79 -12.16 -12.28
C LYS A 3 -10.84 -11.19 -11.09
N PRO A 4 -9.81 -11.11 -10.23
CA PRO A 4 -9.75 -10.10 -9.17
C PRO A 4 -9.86 -8.70 -9.75
N TRP A 5 -10.67 -7.84 -9.12
CA TRP A 5 -10.93 -6.48 -9.61
C TRP A 5 -9.63 -5.66 -9.74
N GLN A 6 -8.65 -5.89 -8.85
CA GLN A 6 -7.35 -5.21 -8.85
C GLN A 6 -6.64 -5.41 -10.19
N LEU A 7 -6.63 -6.65 -10.70
CA LEU A 7 -5.95 -6.98 -11.95
C LEU A 7 -6.69 -6.38 -13.15
N ALA A 8 -8.02 -6.41 -13.14
CA ALA A 8 -8.82 -5.78 -14.19
C ALA A 8 -8.58 -4.25 -14.23
N VAL A 9 -8.57 -3.59 -13.08
CA VAL A 9 -8.27 -2.15 -12.95
C VAL A 9 -6.86 -1.85 -13.43
N ALA A 10 -5.86 -2.66 -13.07
CA ALA A 10 -4.47 -2.47 -13.49
C ALA A 10 -4.31 -2.57 -15.02
N GLU A 11 -4.90 -3.58 -15.64
CA GLU A 11 -4.82 -3.79 -17.09
C GLU A 11 -5.51 -2.67 -17.89
N LEU A 12 -6.73 -2.28 -17.47
CA LEU A 12 -7.44 -1.17 -18.11
C LEU A 12 -6.63 0.12 -18.04
N ARG A 13 -5.95 0.37 -16.92
CA ARG A 13 -5.05 1.53 -16.79
C ARG A 13 -3.85 1.44 -17.72
N VAL A 14 -3.19 0.29 -17.83
CA VAL A 14 -2.07 0.10 -18.77
C VAL A 14 -2.54 0.30 -20.21
N ALA A 15 -3.77 -0.11 -20.54
CA ALA A 15 -4.39 0.11 -21.83
C ALA A 15 -4.92 1.55 -22.06
N GLY A 16 -4.73 2.48 -21.11
CA GLY A 16 -5.23 3.85 -21.19
C GLY A 16 -6.75 4.02 -20.98
N ARG A 17 -7.46 2.94 -20.65
CA ARG A 17 -8.92 2.90 -20.44
C ARG A 17 -9.29 3.29 -19.01
N LYS A 18 -8.89 4.51 -18.62
CA LYS A 18 -9.04 5.01 -17.24
C LYS A 18 -10.49 5.02 -16.76
N ALA A 19 -11.42 5.53 -17.57
CA ALA A 19 -12.83 5.63 -17.19
C ALA A 19 -13.43 4.25 -16.84
N GLU A 20 -13.13 3.22 -17.63
CA GLU A 20 -13.60 1.86 -17.38
C GLU A 20 -13.00 1.27 -16.11
N ALA A 21 -11.74 1.60 -15.80
CA ALA A 21 -11.14 1.22 -14.53
C ALA A 21 -11.86 1.87 -13.33
N MET A 22 -12.31 3.12 -13.47
CA MET A 22 -13.08 3.81 -12.43
C MET A 22 -14.47 3.20 -12.24
N GLU A 23 -15.13 2.75 -13.30
CA GLU A 23 -16.44 2.07 -13.20
C GLU A 23 -16.34 0.73 -12.46
N ILE A 24 -15.26 -0.03 -12.66
CA ILE A 24 -15.01 -1.24 -11.85
C ILE A 24 -14.86 -0.87 -10.37
N LEU A 25 -14.13 0.19 -10.04
CA LEU A 25 -13.95 0.62 -8.65
C LEU A 25 -15.29 1.05 -8.02
N LYS A 26 -16.11 1.82 -8.74
CA LYS A 26 -17.43 2.24 -8.27
C LYS A 26 -18.33 1.03 -7.97
N ALA A 27 -18.36 0.04 -8.87
CA ALA A 27 -19.12 -1.19 -8.65
C ALA A 27 -18.64 -2.00 -7.44
N GLU A 28 -17.33 -2.03 -7.16
CA GLU A 28 -16.79 -2.69 -5.97
C GLU A 28 -17.09 -1.90 -4.68
N ILE A 29 -17.09 -0.56 -4.75
CA ILE A 29 -17.47 0.31 -3.63
C ILE A 29 -18.93 0.08 -3.25
N GLU A 30 -19.84 -0.06 -4.22
CA GLU A 30 -21.25 -0.38 -3.98
C GLU A 30 -21.42 -1.73 -3.24
N ARG A 31 -20.47 -2.65 -3.40
CA ARG A 31 -20.42 -3.93 -2.67
C ARG A 31 -19.76 -3.83 -1.30
N GLY A 32 -19.36 -2.63 -0.87
CA GLY A 32 -18.72 -2.38 0.42
C GLY A 32 -17.22 -2.66 0.45
N ASN A 33 -16.54 -2.72 -0.71
CA ASN A 33 -15.12 -2.99 -0.78
C ASN A 33 -14.28 -1.75 -0.40
N LEU A 34 -13.74 -1.72 0.81
CA LEU A 34 -12.95 -0.60 1.33
C LEU A 34 -11.60 -0.43 0.61
N ALA A 35 -10.99 -1.52 0.13
CA ALA A 35 -9.78 -1.42 -0.68
C ALA A 35 -10.06 -0.73 -2.02
N ALA A 36 -11.20 -1.05 -2.66
CA ALA A 36 -11.64 -0.35 -3.86
C ALA A 36 -11.93 1.13 -3.58
N LEU A 37 -12.47 1.46 -2.40
CA LEU A 37 -12.70 2.84 -1.98
C LEU A 37 -11.40 3.64 -1.83
N ALA A 38 -10.38 3.09 -1.15
CA ALA A 38 -9.07 3.74 -1.05
C ALA A 38 -8.41 3.87 -2.43
N SER A 39 -8.50 2.81 -3.25
CA SER A 39 -8.02 2.78 -4.62
C SER A 39 -8.64 3.86 -5.50
N TYR A 40 -9.96 4.07 -5.37
CA TYR A 40 -10.70 5.12 -6.06
C TYR A 40 -10.27 6.50 -5.58
N ALA A 41 -10.17 6.70 -4.25
CA ALA A 41 -9.85 7.99 -3.65
C ALA A 41 -8.55 8.59 -4.22
N TRP A 42 -7.45 7.84 -4.19
CA TRP A 42 -6.17 8.38 -4.67
C TRP A 42 -6.08 8.51 -6.19
N ARG A 43 -6.85 7.72 -6.94
CA ARG A 43 -6.90 7.79 -8.41
C ARG A 43 -7.77 8.93 -8.93
N ALA A 44 -8.84 9.25 -8.22
CA ALA A 44 -9.80 10.29 -8.58
C ALA A 44 -9.41 11.67 -8.03
N ALA A 45 -8.44 11.76 -7.12
CA ALA A 45 -8.00 13.00 -6.51
C ALA A 45 -7.50 14.02 -7.56
N GLY A 46 -8.11 15.19 -7.60
CA GLY A 46 -7.82 16.24 -8.58
C GLY A 46 -8.46 16.05 -9.95
N GLU A 47 -9.13 14.92 -10.18
CA GLU A 47 -9.89 14.62 -11.41
C GLU A 47 -11.41 14.61 -11.11
N GLU A 48 -11.94 13.50 -10.60
CA GLU A 48 -13.36 13.35 -10.23
C GLU A 48 -13.67 13.79 -8.78
N LEU A 49 -12.66 13.80 -7.91
CA LEU A 49 -12.76 14.24 -6.52
C LEU A 49 -11.87 15.44 -6.27
N SER A 50 -12.33 16.39 -5.46
CA SER A 50 -11.41 17.34 -4.85
C SER A 50 -10.42 16.60 -3.95
N HIS A 51 -9.25 17.19 -3.72
CA HIS A 51 -8.26 16.61 -2.83
C HIS A 51 -8.82 16.36 -1.41
N VAL A 52 -9.62 17.30 -0.89
CA VAL A 52 -10.24 17.18 0.43
C VAL A 52 -11.23 16.01 0.50
N GLU A 53 -12.01 15.77 -0.56
CA GLU A 53 -12.90 14.62 -0.63
C GLU A 53 -12.12 13.30 -0.67
N ALA A 54 -11.07 13.24 -1.48
CA ALA A 54 -10.22 12.06 -1.56
C ALA A 54 -9.57 11.72 -0.21
N VAL A 55 -9.05 12.73 0.51
CA VAL A 55 -8.50 12.57 1.86
C VAL A 55 -9.55 12.02 2.84
N ARG A 56 -10.76 12.56 2.83
CA ARG A 56 -11.85 12.06 3.70
C ARG A 56 -12.18 10.60 3.45
N LEU A 57 -12.13 10.15 2.20
CA LEU A 57 -12.34 8.74 1.86
C LEU A 57 -11.20 7.85 2.38
N VAL A 58 -9.95 8.31 2.26
CA VAL A 58 -8.78 7.60 2.81
C VAL A 58 -8.89 7.47 4.33
N ASP A 59 -9.17 8.56 5.03
CA ASP A 59 -9.35 8.58 6.50
C ASP A 59 -10.49 7.63 6.93
N ARG A 60 -11.57 7.60 6.15
CA ARG A 60 -12.69 6.67 6.39
C ARG A 60 -12.25 5.21 6.22
N VAL A 61 -11.52 4.89 5.16
CA VAL A 61 -11.03 3.51 4.94
C VAL A 61 -10.12 3.10 6.08
N GLU A 62 -9.17 3.94 6.50
CA GLU A 62 -8.27 3.63 7.61
C GLU A 62 -9.04 3.34 8.91
N LYS A 63 -10.11 4.07 9.18
CA LYS A 63 -10.96 3.89 10.36
C LYS A 63 -11.82 2.62 10.31
N GLU A 64 -12.35 2.28 9.14
CA GLU A 64 -13.34 1.21 8.97
C GLU A 64 -12.72 -0.14 8.58
N MET A 65 -11.50 -0.15 8.04
CA MET A 65 -10.87 -1.36 7.56
C MET A 65 -10.60 -2.36 8.68
N LYS A 66 -10.66 -3.64 8.34
CA LYS A 66 -10.26 -4.71 9.27
C LYS A 66 -8.73 -4.77 9.30
N GLN A 67 -8.18 -5.06 10.48
CA GLN A 67 -6.73 -5.19 10.67
C GLN A 67 -6.07 -6.18 9.69
N GLY A 68 -6.75 -7.28 9.36
CA GLY A 68 -6.25 -8.29 8.42
C GLY A 68 -6.54 -8.01 6.94
N ASP A 69 -7.10 -6.85 6.59
CA ASP A 69 -7.44 -6.52 5.20
C ASP A 69 -6.19 -6.05 4.45
N VAL A 70 -5.50 -7.03 3.86
CA VAL A 70 -4.27 -6.84 3.09
C VAL A 70 -4.46 -5.85 1.95
N ASP A 71 -5.55 -5.98 1.18
CA ASP A 71 -5.80 -5.13 0.03
C ASP A 71 -6.02 -3.67 0.45
N ALA A 72 -6.77 -3.44 1.53
CA ALA A 72 -6.98 -2.10 2.06
C ALA A 72 -5.66 -1.48 2.55
N HIS A 73 -4.83 -2.24 3.27
CA HIS A 73 -3.51 -1.76 3.69
C HIS A 73 -2.62 -1.38 2.49
N LEU A 74 -2.60 -2.18 1.42
CA LEU A 74 -1.84 -1.85 0.22
C LEU A 74 -2.37 -0.58 -0.45
N GLN A 75 -3.69 -0.43 -0.59
CA GLN A 75 -4.26 0.77 -1.22
C GLN A 75 -4.08 2.03 -0.36
N LEU A 76 -4.11 1.91 0.97
CA LEU A 76 -3.76 3.02 1.87
C LEU A 76 -2.29 3.40 1.72
N ALA A 77 -1.36 2.44 1.68
CA ALA A 77 0.06 2.73 1.44
C ALA A 77 0.26 3.52 0.12
N PHE A 78 -0.45 3.15 -0.95
CA PHE A 78 -0.45 3.94 -2.19
C PHE A 78 -1.05 5.33 -2.03
N ALA A 79 -2.14 5.48 -1.27
CA ALA A 79 -2.74 6.80 -1.01
C ALA A 79 -1.75 7.75 -0.31
N TYR A 80 -1.01 7.28 0.69
CA TYR A 80 0.03 8.07 1.37
C TYR A 80 1.21 8.40 0.44
N ASP A 81 1.61 7.50 -0.45
CA ASP A 81 2.63 7.79 -1.48
C ASP A 81 2.18 8.91 -2.41
N MET A 82 0.91 8.87 -2.84
CA MET A 82 0.29 9.88 -3.69
C MET A 82 -0.10 11.15 -2.93
N LYS A 83 0.27 11.26 -1.65
CA LYS A 83 -0.01 12.40 -0.77
C LYS A 83 -1.50 12.68 -0.58
N VAL A 84 -2.36 11.66 -0.75
CA VAL A 84 -3.79 11.74 -0.48
C VAL A 84 -4.03 11.36 0.97
N CYS A 85 -3.61 12.25 1.88
CA CYS A 85 -3.79 12.12 3.31
C CYS A 85 -3.81 13.49 3.99
N SER A 86 -4.34 13.56 5.21
CA SER A 86 -4.37 14.78 6.03
C SER A 86 -3.09 15.01 6.85
N LEU A 87 -2.14 14.07 6.81
CA LEU A 87 -0.94 14.12 7.65
C LEU A 87 0.11 15.12 7.15
N PRO A 88 0.92 15.69 8.06
CA PRO A 88 2.13 16.41 7.72
C PRO A 88 3.07 15.62 6.81
N TYR A 89 3.85 16.34 6.02
CA TYR A 89 4.71 15.76 4.98
C TYR A 89 5.74 14.75 5.52
N ASP A 90 6.24 14.98 6.73
CA ASP A 90 7.20 14.13 7.45
C ASP A 90 6.56 13.02 8.29
N GLU A 91 5.25 13.07 8.55
CA GLU A 91 4.50 12.00 9.23
C GLU A 91 3.94 10.96 8.25
N ALA A 92 3.54 11.38 7.05
CA ALA A 92 2.97 10.49 6.03
C ALA A 92 3.85 9.27 5.68
N PRO A 93 5.19 9.37 5.57
CA PRO A 93 6.04 8.20 5.30
C PRO A 93 5.96 7.13 6.38
N MET A 94 5.93 7.52 7.66
CA MET A 94 5.79 6.56 8.77
C MET A 94 4.44 5.86 8.73
N ARG A 95 3.36 6.60 8.44
CA ARG A 95 2.03 6.01 8.31
C ARG A 95 1.93 5.04 7.13
N ARG A 96 2.55 5.40 6.01
CA ARG A 96 2.70 4.51 4.86
C ARG A 96 3.45 3.22 5.24
N LEU A 97 4.61 3.35 5.90
CA LEU A 97 5.41 2.21 6.30
C LEU A 97 4.60 1.26 7.20
N HIS A 98 3.85 1.82 8.15
CA HIS A 98 2.95 1.03 9.00
C HIS A 98 1.96 0.17 8.19
N HIS A 99 1.32 0.72 7.16
CA HIS A 99 0.42 -0.07 6.30
C HIS A 99 1.15 -1.14 5.47
N ILE A 100 2.37 -0.86 5.00
CA ILE A 100 3.20 -1.88 4.33
C ILE A 100 3.51 -3.03 5.29
N GLU A 101 3.89 -2.71 6.52
CA GLU A 101 4.17 -3.70 7.56
C GLU A 101 2.95 -4.55 7.89
N GLN A 102 1.77 -3.94 8.08
CA GLN A 102 0.53 -4.69 8.32
C GLN A 102 0.15 -5.57 7.12
N ALA A 103 0.23 -5.06 5.90
CA ALA A 103 0.00 -5.86 4.69
C ALA A 103 0.94 -7.08 4.64
N ALA A 104 2.23 -6.87 4.87
CA ALA A 104 3.22 -7.95 4.91
C ALA A 104 2.90 -8.98 6.01
N MET A 105 2.58 -8.53 7.23
CA MET A 105 2.20 -9.42 8.34
C MET A 105 0.99 -10.28 8.04
N HIS A 106 0.05 -9.78 7.24
CA HIS A 106 -1.18 -10.46 6.87
C HIS A 106 -1.10 -11.19 5.53
N GLY A 107 0.08 -11.33 4.93
CA GLY A 107 0.31 -12.22 3.79
C GLY A 107 0.25 -11.55 2.41
N ALA A 108 0.57 -10.26 2.31
CA ALA A 108 0.73 -9.58 1.01
C ALA A 108 1.88 -10.13 0.14
N GLY A 109 2.70 -11.02 0.70
CA GLY A 109 3.78 -11.71 0.01
C GLY A 109 5.17 -11.10 0.28
N ALA A 110 6.19 -11.87 -0.05
CA ALA A 110 7.57 -11.59 0.33
C ALA A 110 8.10 -10.24 -0.19
N HIS A 111 7.62 -9.77 -1.34
CA HIS A 111 8.01 -8.48 -1.93
C HIS A 111 7.58 -7.27 -1.08
N VAL A 112 6.46 -7.37 -0.35
CA VAL A 112 5.97 -6.30 0.53
C VAL A 112 6.80 -6.24 1.82
N ALA A 113 7.14 -7.39 2.40
CA ALA A 113 8.08 -7.47 3.52
C ALA A 113 9.48 -6.95 3.13
N LEU A 114 9.96 -7.28 1.93
CA LEU A 114 11.22 -6.76 1.39
C LEU A 114 11.19 -5.24 1.24
N ALA A 115 10.07 -4.66 0.82
CA ALA A 115 9.91 -3.21 0.76
C ALA A 115 10.04 -2.56 2.16
N ALA A 116 9.41 -3.13 3.18
CA ALA A 116 9.56 -2.66 4.57
C ALA A 116 11.02 -2.75 5.04
N ALA A 117 11.70 -3.87 4.74
CA ALA A 117 13.10 -4.07 5.10
C ALA A 117 14.02 -2.99 4.50
N ARG A 118 13.82 -2.67 3.22
CA ARG A 118 14.57 -1.64 2.50
C ARG A 118 14.32 -0.24 3.07
N ILE A 119 13.08 0.08 3.44
CA ILE A 119 12.75 1.37 4.08
C ILE A 119 13.43 1.48 5.43
N TRP A 120 13.40 0.45 6.28
CA TRP A 120 14.11 0.47 7.56
C TRP A 120 15.63 0.51 7.39
N LEU A 121 16.18 -0.11 6.34
CA LEU A 121 17.61 -0.11 6.10
C LEU A 121 18.14 1.25 5.62
N ALA A 122 17.43 1.89 4.69
CA ALA A 122 17.86 3.15 4.07
C ALA A 122 17.36 4.39 4.83
N GLY A 123 16.26 4.24 5.58
CA GLY A 123 15.47 5.35 6.08
C GLY A 123 14.71 6.09 4.98
N SER A 124 13.95 7.09 5.39
CA SER A 124 13.32 8.07 4.50
C SER A 124 13.01 9.33 5.30
N LEU A 125 12.34 10.31 4.68
CA LEU A 125 11.85 11.46 5.44
C LEU A 125 10.98 10.99 6.61
N GLY A 126 11.27 11.49 7.81
CA GLY A 126 10.57 11.09 9.05
C GLY A 126 10.89 9.67 9.55
N ILE A 127 11.72 8.90 8.84
CA ILE A 127 12.07 7.52 9.20
C ILE A 127 13.58 7.39 9.32
N GLN A 128 14.08 7.29 10.54
CA GLN A 128 15.49 7.02 10.77
C GLN A 128 15.79 5.55 10.43
N PRO A 129 16.93 5.27 9.77
CA PRO A 129 17.38 3.91 9.53
C PRO A 129 17.46 3.10 10.83
N ASP A 130 16.98 1.86 10.80
CA ASP A 130 17.01 0.90 11.91
C ASP A 130 17.37 -0.49 11.39
N ARG A 131 18.63 -0.89 11.63
CA ARG A 131 19.16 -2.18 11.18
C ARG A 131 18.47 -3.38 11.83
N THR A 132 17.98 -3.23 13.06
CA THR A 132 17.29 -4.32 13.77
C THR A 132 15.95 -4.58 13.12
N LYS A 133 15.18 -3.53 12.83
CA LYS A 133 13.91 -3.66 12.10
C LYS A 133 14.12 -4.11 10.67
N ALA A 134 15.16 -3.63 9.99
CA ALA A 134 15.51 -4.11 8.66
C ALA A 134 15.79 -5.62 8.66
N ALA A 135 16.61 -6.11 9.60
CA ALA A 135 16.92 -7.54 9.73
C ALA A 135 15.67 -8.39 10.00
N TYR A 136 14.75 -7.90 10.85
CA TYR A 136 13.46 -8.54 11.10
C TYR A 136 12.66 -8.71 9.79
N TRP A 137 12.46 -7.62 9.04
CA TRP A 137 11.66 -7.64 7.82
C TRP A 137 12.31 -8.41 6.67
N TYR A 138 13.65 -8.40 6.56
CA TYR A 138 14.35 -9.32 5.66
C TYR A 138 14.06 -10.77 6.03
N GLY A 139 14.11 -11.13 7.32
CA GLY A 139 13.74 -12.47 7.79
C GLY A 139 12.30 -12.86 7.46
N VAL A 140 11.36 -11.93 7.56
CA VAL A 140 9.96 -12.14 7.12
C VAL A 140 9.90 -12.43 5.62
N ALA A 141 10.56 -11.60 4.80
CA ALA A 141 10.59 -11.78 3.36
C ALA A 141 11.26 -13.11 2.93
N GLU A 142 12.35 -13.51 3.59
CA GLU A 142 13.04 -14.77 3.34
C GLU A 142 12.16 -15.98 3.67
N ARG A 143 11.48 -15.95 4.82
CA ARG A 143 10.55 -17.01 5.22
C ARG A 143 9.43 -17.18 4.20
N ASP A 144 8.97 -16.08 3.62
CA ASP A 144 7.92 -16.06 2.59
C ASP A 144 8.49 -16.33 1.17
N GLY A 145 9.76 -16.71 1.05
CA GLY A 145 10.37 -17.22 -0.17
C GLY A 145 11.17 -16.21 -1.00
N SER A 146 11.50 -15.03 -0.46
CA SER A 146 12.35 -14.06 -1.19
C SER A 146 13.84 -14.41 -1.10
N ASP A 147 14.36 -14.97 -2.19
CA ASP A 147 15.82 -15.15 -2.36
C ASP A 147 16.56 -13.82 -2.39
N GLU A 148 15.92 -12.77 -2.92
CA GLU A 148 16.46 -11.41 -2.96
C GLU A 148 16.70 -10.87 -1.54
N ALA A 149 15.73 -11.08 -0.63
CA ALA A 149 15.86 -10.69 0.77
C ALA A 149 17.07 -11.36 1.42
N ARG A 150 17.27 -12.67 1.19
CA ARG A 150 18.42 -13.43 1.71
C ARG A 150 19.76 -12.88 1.23
N ILE A 151 19.83 -12.53 -0.06
CA ILE A 151 21.05 -11.98 -0.67
C ILE A 151 21.35 -10.59 -0.11
N GLU A 152 20.35 -9.71 -0.05
CA GLU A 152 20.51 -8.35 0.45
C GLU A 152 20.85 -8.34 1.94
N ARG A 153 20.15 -9.13 2.75
CA ARG A 153 20.42 -9.26 4.18
C ARG A 153 21.88 -9.64 4.45
N ARG A 154 22.39 -10.65 3.74
CA ARG A 154 23.80 -11.07 3.83
C ARG A 154 24.75 -9.97 3.38
N LYS A 155 24.47 -9.30 2.25
CA LYS A 155 25.28 -8.19 1.73
C LYS A 155 25.41 -7.06 2.74
N HIS A 156 24.36 -6.80 3.50
CA HIS A 156 24.34 -5.73 4.49
C HIS A 156 24.84 -6.16 5.87
N GLY A 157 25.12 -7.45 6.12
CA GLY A 157 25.55 -7.96 7.42
C GLY A 157 24.46 -7.84 8.48
N LEU A 158 23.27 -8.33 8.16
CA LEU A 158 22.05 -8.34 8.99
C LEU A 158 21.58 -9.77 9.30
#